data_AF-A0A1Y1WGE0-F1
#
_entry.id   AF-A0A1Y1WGE0-F1
#
_cell.length_a   1.000
_cell.length_b   1.000
_cell.length_c   1.000
_cell.angle_alpha   90.00
_cell.angle_beta   90.00
_cell.angle_gamma   90.00
#
_symmetry.space_group_name_H-M   'P 1'
#
loop_
_entity.id
_entity.type
_entity.pdbx_description
1 polymer ?
#
loop_
_entity_poly.entity_id
_entity_poly.type
_entity_poly.pdbx_seq_one_letter_code
_entity_poly.pdbx_strand_id
1 'polypeptide(L)'
;MSNVKLVKLDHRVFRVPLSSFTKTIYTNQSNNENITPDKNNTELLVLRVPCEIDYRGAVVGKKGATKKKIMKETGVKEIIIPNSDIDEDIVIKGYDEDSLQHARDLIFKIIEEVENKETNKATHFLSLPLIDPDFISKVENLYADCMELSNDKDFLASILMPPKCLHLTISTMCLRTQNEIDKAVNLMRSLSSQVYDMLNTHSALLKIKGLAIMKGTIKNARVVYAEVLKEQSYNTVIEVSKFLIKKFKEAGIIIRESEDKEILLHATLINTIYYHNKLKNTYDSTLIFEQYGNINFGNVLLRNISLCEIGTKNADTGYKCLEKISLP
;
A
#
# COMPACT_ATOMS: atom_id res chain seq x y z
N MET A 1 14.57 2.56 -18.97
CA MET A 1 14.82 1.12 -19.18
C MET A 1 13.62 0.56 -19.93
N SER A 2 13.81 -0.04 -21.09
CA SER A 2 12.74 -0.34 -22.05
C SER A 2 11.80 -1.46 -21.56
N ASN A 3 10.50 -1.17 -21.42
CA ASN A 3 9.42 -2.10 -21.01
C ASN A 3 9.08 -3.17 -22.07
N VAL A 4 10.03 -3.60 -22.90
CA VAL A 4 9.80 -4.43 -24.10
C VAL A 4 10.90 -5.48 -24.23
N LYS A 5 10.51 -6.76 -24.37
CA LYS A 5 11.39 -7.90 -24.68
C LYS A 5 11.29 -8.23 -26.16
N LEU A 6 12.42 -8.57 -26.79
CA LEU A 6 12.46 -9.02 -28.18
C LEU A 6 12.29 -10.54 -28.22
N VAL A 7 11.25 -11.01 -28.93
CA VAL A 7 10.93 -12.44 -29.06
C VAL A 7 11.17 -12.87 -30.48
N LYS A 8 11.92 -13.96 -30.66
CA LYS A 8 12.17 -14.53 -31.97
C LYS A 8 11.26 -15.73 -32.19
N LEU A 9 10.42 -15.64 -33.22
CA LEU A 9 9.56 -16.72 -33.70
C LEU A 9 9.92 -16.93 -35.17
N ASP A 10 10.51 -18.08 -35.46
CA ASP A 10 11.14 -18.42 -36.74
C ASP A 10 12.12 -17.34 -37.22
N HIS A 11 11.88 -16.76 -38.40
CA HIS A 11 12.71 -15.73 -39.01
C HIS A 11 12.30 -14.30 -38.63
N ARG A 12 11.34 -14.11 -37.71
CA ARG A 12 10.81 -12.79 -37.34
C ARG A 12 11.10 -12.46 -35.88
N VAL A 13 11.37 -11.18 -35.62
CA VAL A 13 11.59 -10.64 -34.28
C VAL A 13 10.44 -9.71 -33.92
N PHE A 14 9.77 -9.98 -32.81
CA PHE A 14 8.64 -9.23 -32.30
C PHE A 14 9.07 -8.41 -31.07
N ARG A 15 8.62 -7.15 -31.00
CA ARG A 15 8.73 -6.30 -29.82
C ARG A 15 7.49 -6.50 -28.96
N VAL A 16 7.64 -7.20 -27.84
CA VAL A 16 6.51 -7.54 -26.96
C VAL A 16 6.68 -6.81 -25.63
N PRO A 17 5.66 -6.11 -25.12
CA PRO A 17 5.69 -5.52 -23.78
C PRO A 17 5.96 -6.58 -22.72
N LEU A 18 6.81 -6.29 -21.73
CA LEU A 18 7.12 -7.23 -20.64
C LEU A 18 5.85 -7.70 -19.89
N SER A 19 4.88 -6.79 -19.70
CA SER A 19 3.58 -7.10 -19.09
C SER A 19 2.73 -8.10 -19.89
N SER A 20 2.97 -8.23 -21.19
CA SER A 20 2.30 -9.23 -22.04
C SER A 20 2.92 -10.62 -21.87
N PHE A 21 4.19 -10.73 -21.46
CA PHE A 21 4.84 -12.00 -21.16
C PHE A 21 4.33 -12.62 -19.87
N THR A 22 4.30 -11.82 -18.81
CA THR A 22 3.90 -12.23 -17.46
C THR A 22 2.48 -12.81 -17.48
N LYS A 23 1.55 -12.13 -18.15
CA LYS A 23 0.16 -12.59 -18.26
C LYS A 23 0.03 -13.88 -19.09
N THR A 24 0.80 -14.07 -20.15
CA THR A 24 0.70 -15.27 -21.01
C THR A 24 1.39 -16.50 -20.41
N ILE A 25 2.49 -16.34 -19.66
CA ILE A 25 3.18 -17.45 -18.99
C ILE A 25 2.29 -18.10 -17.92
N TYR A 26 1.56 -17.28 -17.15
CA TYR A 26 0.82 -17.75 -15.97
C TYR A 26 -0.66 -18.07 -16.21
N THR A 27 -1.22 -17.75 -17.37
CA THR A 27 -2.64 -18.01 -17.71
C THR A 27 -2.87 -19.28 -18.52
N ASN A 28 -1.82 -19.97 -18.98
CA ASN A 28 -1.96 -21.23 -19.72
C ASN A 28 -2.28 -22.39 -18.76
N GLN A 29 -3.58 -22.61 -18.51
CA GLN A 29 -4.11 -23.69 -17.66
C GLN A 29 -3.96 -25.10 -18.26
N SER A 30 -3.50 -25.23 -19.50
CA SER A 30 -3.38 -26.51 -20.20
C SER A 30 -2.00 -26.67 -20.80
N ASN A 31 -1.05 -27.23 -20.06
CA ASN A 31 0.17 -27.82 -20.63
C ASN A 31 0.64 -28.95 -19.72
N ASN A 32 0.19 -30.18 -20.00
CA ASN A 32 0.84 -31.40 -19.53
C ASN A 32 2.23 -31.60 -20.18
N GLU A 33 2.64 -30.73 -21.10
CA GLU A 33 3.86 -30.86 -21.92
C GLU A 33 5.18 -30.57 -21.19
N ASN A 34 5.15 -30.12 -19.93
CA ASN A 34 6.37 -29.73 -19.19
C ASN A 34 6.84 -30.74 -18.12
N ILE A 35 6.16 -31.88 -17.98
CA ILE A 35 6.57 -32.95 -17.07
C ILE A 35 7.50 -33.91 -17.81
N THR A 36 8.70 -34.12 -17.27
CA THR A 36 9.72 -35.01 -17.85
C THR A 36 10.31 -35.93 -16.79
N PRO A 37 10.78 -37.14 -17.13
CA PRO A 37 11.50 -37.98 -16.19
C PRO A 37 12.79 -37.32 -15.68
N ASP A 38 13.13 -37.50 -14.40
CA ASP A 38 14.40 -37.05 -13.85
C ASP A 38 15.56 -37.86 -14.44
N LYS A 39 16.61 -37.17 -14.88
CA LYS A 39 17.77 -37.78 -15.54
C LYS A 39 18.52 -38.78 -14.65
N ASN A 40 18.43 -38.63 -13.33
CA ASN A 40 19.16 -39.44 -12.36
C ASN A 40 18.26 -40.44 -11.63
N ASN A 41 16.94 -40.33 -11.76
CA ASN A 41 15.98 -41.25 -11.17
C ASN A 41 14.72 -41.35 -12.02
N THR A 42 14.56 -42.46 -12.72
CA THR A 42 13.44 -42.72 -13.65
C THR A 42 12.07 -42.81 -12.97
N GLU A 43 12.01 -42.98 -11.64
CA GLU A 43 10.76 -42.97 -10.86
C GLU A 43 10.32 -41.54 -10.48
N LEU A 44 11.18 -40.54 -10.68
CA LEU A 44 10.86 -39.14 -10.41
C LEU A 44 10.46 -38.42 -11.69
N LEU A 45 9.41 -37.63 -11.56
CA LEU A 45 8.96 -36.67 -12.54
C LEU A 45 9.48 -35.29 -12.17
N VAL A 46 9.73 -34.48 -13.19
CA VAL A 46 10.27 -33.12 -13.11
C VAL A 46 9.36 -32.19 -13.89
N LEU A 47 8.80 -31.19 -13.21
CA LEU A 47 8.06 -30.08 -13.81
C LEU A 47 8.86 -28.79 -13.70
N ARG A 48 9.00 -28.08 -14.81
CA ARG A 48 9.62 -26.75 -14.86
C ARG A 48 8.54 -25.67 -14.88
N VAL A 49 8.70 -24.69 -13.99
CA VAL A 49 7.78 -23.58 -13.79
C VAL A 49 8.54 -22.28 -14.02
N PRO A 50 8.28 -21.56 -15.12
CA PRO A 50 8.87 -20.26 -15.36
C PRO A 50 8.54 -19.30 -14.22
N CYS A 51 9.53 -18.56 -13.72
CA CYS A 51 9.35 -17.63 -12.62
C CYS A 51 10.44 -16.55 -12.63
N GLU A 52 10.03 -15.30 -12.84
CA GLU A 52 10.95 -14.16 -12.82
C GLU A 52 11.59 -13.98 -11.44
N ILE A 53 12.82 -13.47 -11.42
CA ILE A 53 13.65 -13.38 -10.21
C ILE A 53 12.96 -12.63 -9.05
N ASP A 54 12.17 -11.61 -9.37
CA ASP A 54 11.47 -10.76 -8.41
C ASP A 54 10.43 -11.53 -7.58
N TYR A 55 9.87 -12.62 -8.11
CA TYR A 55 8.86 -13.43 -7.41
C TYR A 55 9.45 -14.60 -6.62
N ARG A 56 10.67 -15.04 -6.96
CA ARG A 56 11.33 -16.21 -6.34
C ARG A 56 11.45 -16.07 -4.82
N GLY A 57 11.75 -14.87 -4.32
CA GLY A 57 11.85 -14.60 -2.88
C GLY A 57 10.55 -14.88 -2.12
N ALA A 58 9.38 -14.62 -2.74
CA ALA A 58 8.08 -14.89 -2.13
C ALA A 58 7.74 -16.39 -2.13
N VAL A 59 8.09 -17.11 -3.20
CA VAL A 59 7.93 -18.56 -3.30
C VAL A 59 8.81 -19.28 -2.27
N VAL A 60 10.04 -18.79 -2.02
CA VAL A 60 10.89 -19.27 -0.92
C VAL A 60 10.23 -18.97 0.43
N GLY A 61 9.87 -17.69 0.66
CA GLY A 61 9.34 -17.20 1.93
C GLY A 61 10.39 -17.08 3.03
N LYS A 62 10.02 -16.48 4.17
CA LYS A 62 10.92 -16.26 5.29
C LYS A 62 11.52 -17.58 5.79
N LYS A 63 12.85 -17.71 5.74
CA LYS A 63 13.59 -18.95 6.08
C LYS A 63 13.11 -20.20 5.30
N GLY A 64 12.59 -20.02 4.09
CA GLY A 64 12.08 -21.13 3.27
C GLY A 64 10.71 -21.66 3.70
N ALA A 65 9.99 -20.95 4.57
CA ALA A 65 8.74 -21.45 5.14
C ALA A 65 7.65 -21.72 4.10
N THR A 66 7.50 -20.83 3.10
CA THR A 66 6.50 -20.97 2.04
C THR A 66 6.79 -22.21 1.18
N LYS A 67 8.03 -22.34 0.70
CA LYS A 67 8.49 -23.52 -0.05
C LYS A 67 8.21 -24.83 0.71
N LYS A 68 8.58 -24.88 2.00
CA LYS A 68 8.35 -26.06 2.86
C LYS A 68 6.86 -26.37 3.02
N LYS A 69 6.01 -25.35 3.11
CA LYS A 69 4.56 -25.51 3.18
C LYS A 69 4.02 -26.15 1.91
N ILE A 70 4.39 -25.64 0.73
CA ILE A 70 3.97 -26.19 -0.56
C ILE A 70 4.37 -27.67 -0.67
N MET A 71 5.63 -27.99 -0.35
CA MET A 71 6.11 -29.38 -0.36
C MET A 71 5.31 -30.30 0.57
N LYS A 72 4.98 -29.83 1.78
CA LYS A 72 4.18 -30.60 2.75
C LYS A 72 2.74 -30.80 2.28
N GLU A 73 2.13 -29.76 1.69
CA GLU A 73 0.73 -29.76 1.27
C GLU A 73 0.49 -30.61 0.03
N THR A 74 1.46 -30.62 -0.89
CA THR A 74 1.37 -31.32 -2.18
C THR A 74 2.06 -32.67 -2.20
N GLY A 75 2.92 -32.97 -1.22
CA GLY A 75 3.67 -34.24 -1.19
C GLY A 75 4.85 -34.31 -2.18
N VAL A 76 5.13 -33.23 -2.94
CA VAL A 76 6.29 -33.22 -3.85
C VAL A 76 7.60 -33.36 -3.09
N LYS A 77 8.51 -34.15 -3.65
CA LYS A 77 9.80 -34.49 -3.02
C LYS A 77 10.69 -33.27 -2.87
N GLU A 78 10.73 -32.41 -3.87
CA GLU A 78 11.67 -31.28 -3.90
C GLU A 78 11.15 -30.11 -4.74
N ILE A 79 11.41 -28.89 -4.27
CA ILE A 79 11.29 -27.65 -5.05
C ILE A 79 12.64 -26.95 -5.03
N ILE A 80 13.23 -26.75 -6.21
CA ILE A 80 14.51 -26.10 -6.44
C ILE A 80 14.24 -24.74 -7.06
N ILE A 81 14.71 -23.69 -6.39
CA ILE A 81 14.54 -22.30 -6.82
C ILE A 81 15.95 -21.77 -7.15
N PRO A 82 16.23 -21.40 -8.41
CA PRO A 82 17.55 -20.91 -8.80
C PRO A 82 17.90 -19.58 -8.11
N ASN A 83 19.12 -19.49 -7.60
CA ASN A 83 19.65 -18.30 -6.94
C ASN A 83 20.40 -17.35 -7.90
N SER A 84 20.56 -17.71 -9.18
CA SER A 84 21.29 -16.91 -10.16
C SER A 84 20.41 -15.85 -10.82
N ASP A 85 21.04 -14.77 -11.29
CA ASP A 85 20.42 -13.72 -12.13
C ASP A 85 20.05 -14.23 -13.54
N ILE A 86 20.29 -15.51 -13.80
CA ILE A 86 19.90 -16.18 -15.04
C ILE A 86 18.41 -16.57 -14.89
N ASP A 87 17.64 -16.29 -15.94
CA ASP A 87 16.20 -16.57 -16.05
C ASP A 87 15.97 -18.10 -16.17
N GLU A 88 16.29 -18.84 -15.11
CA GLU A 88 16.09 -20.27 -14.96
C GLU A 88 14.75 -20.58 -14.27
N ASP A 89 14.06 -21.62 -14.76
CA ASP A 89 12.80 -22.08 -14.21
C ASP A 89 12.95 -22.65 -12.79
N ILE A 90 11.90 -22.50 -11.98
CA ILE A 90 11.73 -23.30 -10.76
C ILE A 90 11.53 -24.76 -11.18
N VAL A 91 12.22 -25.67 -10.48
CA VAL A 91 12.12 -27.10 -10.75
C VAL A 91 11.38 -27.79 -9.61
N ILE A 92 10.29 -28.47 -9.92
CA ILE A 92 9.50 -29.28 -9.00
C ILE A 92 9.76 -30.75 -9.31
N LYS A 93 10.09 -31.55 -8.29
CA LYS A 93 10.30 -32.99 -8.42
C LYS A 93 9.35 -33.78 -7.51
N GLY A 94 8.80 -34.87 -8.01
CA GLY A 94 7.85 -35.72 -7.29
C GLY A 94 7.53 -37.00 -8.06
N TYR A 95 6.57 -37.78 -7.57
CA TYR A 95 6.33 -39.14 -8.06
C TYR A 95 5.08 -39.25 -8.95
N ASP A 96 4.18 -38.28 -8.88
CA ASP A 96 2.92 -38.27 -9.62
C ASP A 96 2.62 -36.87 -10.19
N GLU A 97 2.00 -36.85 -11.36
CA GLU A 97 1.73 -35.61 -12.11
C GLU A 97 0.79 -34.66 -11.35
N ASP A 98 -0.21 -35.20 -10.64
CA ASP A 98 -1.20 -34.41 -9.90
C ASP A 98 -0.54 -33.56 -8.79
N SER A 99 0.38 -34.15 -8.02
CA SER A 99 1.14 -33.44 -6.99
C SER A 99 2.04 -32.35 -7.58
N LEU A 100 2.65 -32.62 -8.73
CA LEU A 100 3.48 -31.64 -9.46
C LEU A 100 2.64 -30.44 -9.92
N GLN A 101 1.47 -30.71 -10.53
CA GLN A 101 0.58 -29.65 -11.00
C GLN A 101 -0.02 -28.86 -9.83
N HIS A 102 -0.41 -29.52 -8.74
CA HIS A 102 -0.88 -28.82 -7.53
C HIS A 102 0.21 -27.88 -6.98
N ALA A 103 1.47 -28.33 -6.93
CA ALA A 103 2.58 -27.50 -6.48
C ALA A 103 2.82 -26.30 -7.41
N ARG A 104 2.71 -26.49 -8.74
CA ARG A 104 2.76 -25.41 -9.72
C ARG A 104 1.66 -24.39 -9.49
N ASP A 105 0.43 -24.84 -9.30
CA ASP A 105 -0.72 -23.94 -9.12
C ASP A 105 -0.60 -23.12 -7.83
N LEU A 106 -0.09 -23.70 -6.74
CA LEU A 106 0.23 -22.96 -5.52
C LEU A 106 1.34 -21.92 -5.73
N ILE A 107 2.37 -22.24 -6.53
CA ILE A 107 3.42 -21.30 -6.91
C ILE A 107 2.84 -20.14 -7.73
N PHE A 108 2.05 -20.43 -8.77
CA PHE A 108 1.40 -19.40 -9.57
C PHE A 108 0.46 -18.54 -8.76
N LYS A 109 -0.28 -19.12 -7.81
CA LYS A 109 -1.10 -18.34 -6.87
C LYS A 109 -0.25 -17.37 -6.04
N ILE A 110 0.92 -17.78 -5.57
CA ILE A 110 1.84 -16.89 -4.84
C ILE A 110 2.36 -15.77 -5.75
N ILE A 111 2.73 -16.10 -6.99
CA ILE A 111 3.18 -15.11 -7.98
C ILE A 111 2.04 -14.12 -8.26
N GLU A 112 0.84 -14.59 -8.54
CA GLU A 112 -0.35 -13.77 -8.75
C GLU A 112 -0.66 -12.90 -7.52
N GLU A 113 -0.52 -13.41 -6.30
CA GLU A 113 -0.69 -12.63 -5.08
C GLU A 113 0.37 -11.53 -4.92
N VAL A 114 1.62 -11.79 -5.32
CA VAL A 114 2.72 -10.82 -5.27
C VAL A 114 2.55 -9.78 -6.36
N GLU A 115 2.23 -10.21 -7.58
CA GLU A 115 1.86 -9.33 -8.68
C GLU A 115 0.69 -8.45 -8.27
N ASN A 116 -0.39 -9.03 -7.74
CA ASN A 116 -1.53 -8.27 -7.22
C ASN A 116 -1.12 -7.32 -6.09
N LYS A 117 -0.16 -7.66 -5.23
CA LYS A 117 0.33 -6.73 -4.20
C LYS A 117 1.17 -5.58 -4.76
N GLU A 118 2.08 -5.86 -5.70
CA GLU A 118 2.95 -4.86 -6.33
C GLU A 118 2.16 -3.97 -7.28
N THR A 119 1.25 -4.58 -8.04
CA THR A 119 0.31 -3.87 -8.91
C THR A 119 -0.67 -3.04 -8.07
N ASN A 120 -1.23 -3.56 -6.99
CA ASN A 120 -2.15 -2.78 -6.14
C ASN A 120 -1.44 -1.93 -5.08
N LYS A 121 -0.14 -1.62 -5.26
CA LYS A 121 0.54 -0.65 -4.41
C LYS A 121 -0.12 0.72 -4.58
N ALA A 122 -0.48 1.34 -3.45
CA ALA A 122 -1.07 2.66 -3.48
C ALA A 122 -0.08 3.67 -4.07
N THR A 123 -0.55 4.44 -5.05
CA THR A 123 0.21 5.54 -5.68
C THR A 123 -0.37 6.89 -5.31
N HIS A 124 -1.66 6.93 -5.00
CA HIS A 124 -2.41 8.16 -4.75
C HIS A 124 -3.37 7.95 -3.59
N PHE A 125 -3.84 9.06 -3.02
CA PHE A 125 -4.81 9.02 -1.93
C PHE A 125 -5.74 10.23 -1.98
N LEU A 126 -6.99 10.02 -1.55
CA LEU A 126 -7.90 11.12 -1.21
C LEU A 126 -7.72 11.46 0.26
N SER A 127 -7.70 12.76 0.57
CA SER A 127 -7.51 13.24 1.92
C SER A 127 -8.17 14.57 2.20
N LEU A 128 -8.32 14.88 3.49
CA LEU A 128 -8.68 16.18 4.01
C LEU A 128 -7.41 16.81 4.63
N PRO A 129 -6.74 17.76 3.97
CA PRO A 129 -5.54 18.40 4.50
C PRO A 129 -5.84 19.20 5.77
N LEU A 130 -4.98 19.07 6.77
CA LEU A 130 -5.10 19.78 8.05
C LEU A 130 -4.23 21.03 8.05
N ILE A 131 -4.59 21.98 7.19
CA ILE A 131 -3.82 23.21 6.93
C ILE A 131 -4.27 24.41 7.77
N ASP A 132 -5.09 24.18 8.79
CA ASP A 132 -5.52 25.22 9.72
C ASP A 132 -4.31 25.77 10.51
N PRO A 133 -4.07 27.09 10.52
CA PRO A 133 -2.89 27.66 11.16
C PRO A 133 -2.79 27.37 12.67
N ASP A 134 -3.92 27.36 13.37
CA ASP A 134 -3.94 27.09 14.82
C ASP A 134 -3.62 25.62 15.10
N PHE A 135 -4.13 24.71 14.26
CA PHE A 135 -3.76 23.29 14.31
C PHE A 135 -2.26 23.09 14.05
N ILE A 136 -1.73 23.69 12.98
CA ILE A 136 -0.31 23.59 12.61
C ILE A 136 0.57 24.10 13.75
N SER A 137 0.28 25.27 14.30
CA SER A 137 1.07 25.85 15.39
C SER A 137 1.09 24.95 16.63
N LYS A 138 -0.04 24.33 16.98
CA LYS A 138 -0.09 23.39 18.12
C LYS A 138 0.72 22.12 17.87
N VAL A 139 0.71 21.60 16.64
CA VAL A 139 1.55 20.46 16.26
C VAL A 139 3.03 20.84 16.33
N GLU A 140 3.41 22.01 15.84
CA GLU A 140 4.80 22.48 15.89
C GLU A 140 5.30 22.63 17.33
N ASN A 141 4.47 23.19 18.22
CA ASN A 141 4.79 23.26 19.65
C ASN A 141 4.92 21.86 20.28
N LEU A 142 3.99 20.95 19.98
CA LEU A 142 4.09 19.56 20.43
C LEU A 142 5.39 18.91 19.94
N TYR A 143 5.81 19.15 18.70
CA TYR A 143 7.04 18.60 18.15
C TYR A 143 8.29 19.17 18.81
N ALA A 144 8.31 20.47 19.10
CA ALA A 144 9.39 21.09 19.86
C ALA A 144 9.54 20.42 21.24
N ASP A 145 8.43 20.23 21.96
CA ASP A 145 8.42 19.56 23.25
C ASP A 145 8.85 18.09 23.14
N CYS A 146 8.34 17.36 22.15
CA CYS A 146 8.72 15.96 21.90
C CYS A 146 10.22 15.80 21.62
N MET A 147 10.85 16.78 20.95
CA MET A 147 12.30 16.77 20.71
C MET A 147 13.09 16.93 22.00
N GLU A 148 12.63 17.78 22.92
CA GLU A 148 13.29 17.93 24.23
C GLU A 148 13.13 16.70 25.12
N LEU A 149 12.03 15.98 25.00
CA LEU A 149 11.80 14.73 25.72
C LEU A 149 12.56 13.52 25.14
N SER A 150 13.06 13.62 23.91
CA SER A 150 13.65 12.47 23.21
C SER A 150 15.15 12.33 23.46
N ASN A 151 15.57 11.12 23.84
CA ASN A 151 16.98 10.77 23.93
C ASN A 151 17.64 10.55 22.55
N ASP A 152 16.85 10.42 21.48
CA ASP A 152 17.33 10.18 20.12
C ASP A 152 16.61 11.12 19.14
N LYS A 153 17.03 12.39 19.19
CA LYS A 153 16.42 13.48 18.43
C LYS A 153 16.50 13.25 16.91
N ASP A 154 17.61 12.71 16.41
CA ASP A 154 17.79 12.42 14.97
C ASP A 154 16.81 11.34 14.49
N PHE A 155 16.62 10.27 15.29
CA PHE A 155 15.62 9.27 14.97
C PHE A 155 14.23 9.86 14.99
N LEU A 156 13.86 10.60 16.04
CA LEU A 156 12.54 11.23 16.13
C LEU A 156 12.28 12.16 14.94
N ALA A 157 13.22 13.06 14.62
CA ALA A 157 13.12 13.99 13.49
C ALA A 157 12.84 13.28 12.16
N SER A 158 13.44 12.12 11.93
CA SER A 158 13.25 11.35 10.70
C SER A 158 11.87 10.69 10.57
N ILE A 159 11.15 10.49 11.67
CA ILE A 159 9.87 9.78 11.73
C ILE A 159 8.67 10.71 12.00
N LEU A 160 8.91 11.98 12.32
CA LEU A 160 7.87 13.00 12.42
C LEU A 160 7.29 13.31 11.03
N MET A 161 5.98 13.48 10.99
CA MET A 161 5.30 13.98 9.79
C MET A 161 5.43 15.49 9.72
N PRO A 162 5.90 16.08 8.61
CA PRO A 162 5.92 17.54 8.48
C PRO A 162 4.51 18.11 8.69
N PRO A 163 4.33 19.20 9.46
CA PRO A 163 3.01 19.77 9.77
C PRO A 163 2.15 20.03 8.51
N LYS A 164 2.75 20.57 7.45
CA LYS A 164 2.06 20.82 6.17
C LYS A 164 1.68 19.57 5.37
N CYS A 165 2.18 18.40 5.77
CA CYS A 165 1.80 17.10 5.22
C CYS A 165 0.72 16.40 6.05
N LEU A 166 0.28 16.98 7.18
CA LEU A 166 -0.78 16.38 7.99
C LEU A 166 -2.12 16.43 7.27
N HIS A 167 -2.81 15.29 7.28
CA HIS A 167 -4.07 15.10 6.59
C HIS A 167 -4.85 13.95 7.23
N LEU A 168 -6.15 13.93 7.00
CA LEU A 168 -7.00 12.76 7.27
C LEU A 168 -7.16 11.98 5.98
N THR A 169 -6.68 10.74 5.94
CA THR A 169 -6.84 9.88 4.76
C THR A 169 -8.28 9.39 4.62
N ILE A 170 -8.89 9.60 3.45
CA ILE A 170 -10.21 9.05 3.09
C ILE A 170 -10.03 7.66 2.47
N SER A 171 -9.19 7.57 1.44
CA SER A 171 -8.92 6.32 0.72
C SER A 171 -7.59 6.35 0.00
N THR A 172 -7.05 5.17 -0.27
CA THR A 172 -5.83 4.96 -1.06
C THR A 172 -6.17 4.23 -2.34
N MET A 173 -5.53 4.64 -3.44
CA MET A 173 -5.85 4.14 -4.77
C MET A 173 -4.60 3.92 -5.61
N CYS A 174 -4.81 3.19 -6.70
CA CYS A 174 -3.77 2.89 -7.67
C CYS A 174 -4.10 3.55 -9.01
N LEU A 175 -3.31 4.57 -9.37
CA LEU A 175 -3.36 5.28 -10.66
C LEU A 175 -1.94 5.23 -11.24
N ARG A 176 -1.74 4.47 -12.32
CA ARG A 176 -0.41 4.18 -12.90
C ARG A 176 -0.20 4.78 -14.27
N THR A 177 -1.31 5.01 -14.96
CA THR A 177 -1.29 5.63 -16.27
C THR A 177 -1.81 7.07 -16.18
N GLN A 178 -1.33 7.92 -17.10
CA GLN A 178 -1.85 9.28 -17.21
C GLN A 178 -3.37 9.28 -17.42
N ASN A 179 -3.91 8.32 -18.17
CA ASN A 179 -5.35 8.17 -18.37
C ASN A 179 -6.12 7.89 -17.07
N GLU A 180 -5.59 7.05 -16.17
CA GLU A 180 -6.21 6.81 -14.86
C GLU A 180 -6.14 8.07 -13.98
N ILE A 181 -5.03 8.81 -14.04
CA ILE A 181 -4.89 10.09 -13.33
C ILE A 181 -5.91 11.10 -13.85
N ASP A 182 -5.98 11.30 -15.16
CA ASP A 182 -6.93 12.22 -15.80
C ASP A 182 -8.38 11.84 -15.50
N LYS A 183 -8.69 10.54 -15.49
CA LYS A 183 -10.00 10.02 -15.10
C LYS A 183 -10.34 10.38 -13.65
N ALA A 184 -9.42 10.16 -12.71
CA ALA A 184 -9.62 10.48 -11.30
C ALA A 184 -9.80 11.99 -11.07
N VAL A 185 -8.97 12.82 -11.73
CA VAL A 185 -9.04 14.28 -11.69
C VAL A 185 -10.39 14.79 -12.24
N ASN A 186 -10.79 14.32 -13.43
CA ASN A 186 -12.05 14.74 -14.05
C ASN A 186 -13.26 14.28 -13.25
N LEU A 187 -13.22 13.06 -12.70
CA LEU A 187 -14.26 12.57 -11.79
C LEU A 187 -14.38 13.50 -10.58
N MET A 188 -13.26 13.82 -9.92
CA MET A 188 -13.24 14.68 -8.75
C MET A 188 -13.84 16.08 -9.04
N ARG A 189 -13.50 16.69 -10.19
CA ARG A 189 -14.13 17.94 -10.64
C ARG A 189 -15.63 17.82 -10.79
N SER A 190 -16.11 16.73 -11.43
CA SER A 190 -17.54 16.51 -11.66
C SER A 190 -18.35 16.31 -10.37
N LEU A 191 -17.70 15.88 -9.28
CA LEU A 191 -18.32 15.61 -7.99
C LEU A 191 -18.39 16.85 -7.09
N SER A 192 -17.77 17.97 -7.46
CA SER A 192 -17.66 19.16 -6.60
C SER A 192 -19.01 19.68 -6.10
N SER A 193 -20.01 19.80 -6.99
CA SER A 193 -21.35 20.27 -6.60
C SER A 193 -22.03 19.30 -5.63
N GLN A 194 -21.97 18.00 -5.91
CA GLN A 194 -22.60 16.97 -5.07
C GLN A 194 -21.96 16.94 -3.68
N VAL A 195 -20.64 17.09 -3.58
CA VAL A 195 -19.94 17.21 -2.28
C VAL A 195 -20.38 18.45 -1.52
N TYR A 196 -20.52 19.58 -2.20
CA TYR A 196 -20.98 20.83 -1.60
C TYR A 196 -22.42 20.72 -1.07
N ASP A 197 -23.31 20.12 -1.86
CA ASP A 197 -24.72 19.88 -1.50
C ASP A 197 -24.83 18.94 -0.29
N MET A 198 -24.00 17.89 -0.23
CA MET A 198 -23.95 16.96 0.90
C MET A 198 -23.52 17.63 2.22
N LEU A 199 -22.69 18.67 2.14
CA LEU A 199 -22.32 19.48 3.31
C LEU A 199 -23.41 20.51 3.67
N ASN A 200 -24.44 20.67 2.83
CA ASN A 200 -25.57 21.59 3.02
C ASN A 200 -25.10 23.00 3.41
N THR A 201 -24.03 23.51 2.77
CA THR A 201 -23.38 24.80 3.07
C THR A 201 -22.78 24.96 4.47
N HIS A 202 -22.77 23.90 5.30
CA HIS A 202 -22.14 23.94 6.61
C HIS A 202 -20.64 23.72 6.48
N SER A 203 -19.87 24.52 7.22
CA SER A 203 -18.43 24.34 7.30
C SER A 203 -18.07 22.97 7.89
N ALA A 204 -17.16 22.27 7.23
CA ALA A 204 -16.65 20.99 7.70
C ALA A 204 -15.64 21.19 8.85
N LEU A 205 -16.14 21.30 10.07
CA LEU A 205 -15.35 21.51 11.28
C LEU A 205 -15.20 20.21 12.08
N LEU A 206 -13.97 19.77 12.33
CA LEU A 206 -13.68 18.56 13.10
C LEU A 206 -12.89 18.88 14.36
N LYS A 207 -13.30 18.32 15.50
CA LYS A 207 -12.58 18.46 16.75
C LYS A 207 -11.51 17.39 16.86
N ILE A 208 -10.26 17.81 17.03
CA ILE A 208 -9.09 16.93 17.16
C ILE A 208 -8.55 17.04 18.59
N LYS A 209 -8.51 15.92 19.30
CA LYS A 209 -8.08 15.85 20.69
C LYS A 209 -7.56 14.46 21.03
N GLY A 210 -6.45 14.41 21.74
CA GLY A 210 -5.84 13.18 22.21
C GLY A 210 -4.87 12.58 21.20
N LEU A 211 -4.06 11.67 21.70
CA LEU A 211 -3.13 10.85 20.93
C LEU A 211 -3.54 9.38 21.03
N ALA A 212 -3.38 8.66 19.92
CA ALA A 212 -3.62 7.23 19.87
C ALA A 212 -2.56 6.51 19.03
N ILE A 213 -2.54 5.18 19.15
CA ILE A 213 -1.58 4.30 18.49
C ILE A 213 -2.31 3.40 17.52
N MET A 214 -1.91 3.43 16.25
CA MET A 214 -2.50 2.56 15.24
C MET A 214 -1.75 1.21 15.15
N LYS A 215 -0.46 1.20 15.46
CA LYS A 215 0.38 -0.02 15.42
C LYS A 215 1.42 0.00 16.54
N GLY A 216 1.50 -1.09 17.29
CA GLY A 216 2.44 -1.26 18.40
C GLY A 216 1.80 -0.94 19.75
N THR A 217 2.64 -0.64 20.74
CA THR A 217 2.24 -0.20 22.10
C THR A 217 2.85 1.17 22.39
N ILE A 218 2.47 1.84 23.48
CA ILE A 218 3.05 3.15 23.86
C ILE A 218 4.60 3.11 23.90
N LYS A 219 5.15 2.06 24.52
CA LYS A 219 6.60 1.84 24.59
C LYS A 219 7.24 1.45 23.26
N ASN A 220 6.47 0.84 22.35
CA ASN A 220 6.95 0.31 21.07
C ASN A 220 6.08 0.82 19.93
N ALA A 221 5.88 2.14 19.86
CA ALA A 221 4.95 2.75 18.93
C ALA A 221 5.53 2.74 17.52
N ARG A 222 4.71 2.36 16.54
CA ARG A 222 5.09 2.42 15.12
C ARG A 222 4.37 3.54 14.39
N VAL A 223 3.14 3.82 14.82
CA VAL A 223 2.33 4.91 14.30
C VAL A 223 1.60 5.58 15.46
N VAL A 224 1.89 6.86 15.67
CA VAL A 224 1.17 7.74 16.61
C VAL A 224 0.37 8.75 15.80
N TYR A 225 -0.88 8.96 16.16
CA TYR A 225 -1.78 9.88 15.46
C TYR A 225 -2.61 10.71 16.43
N ALA A 226 -3.06 11.89 15.99
CA ALA A 226 -4.05 12.69 16.70
C ALA A 226 -5.47 12.20 16.35
N GLU A 227 -6.30 12.03 17.38
CA GLU A 227 -7.64 11.48 17.24
C GLU A 227 -8.66 12.55 16.81
N VAL A 228 -9.55 12.14 15.91
CA VAL A 228 -10.72 12.93 15.52
C VAL A 228 -11.91 12.50 16.38
N LEU A 229 -12.48 13.42 17.14
CA LEU A 229 -13.67 13.12 17.95
C LEU A 229 -14.89 12.94 17.04
N LYS A 230 -15.71 11.94 17.34
CA LYS A 230 -16.94 11.62 16.60
C LYS A 230 -18.10 12.55 17.01
N GLU A 231 -17.91 13.85 16.83
CA GLU A 231 -18.84 14.93 17.24
C GLU A 231 -19.19 15.86 16.04
N GLN A 232 -20.26 16.65 16.19
CA GLN A 232 -20.70 17.72 15.27
C GLN A 232 -20.77 17.32 13.78
N SER A 233 -19.69 17.59 13.03
CA SER A 233 -19.61 17.39 11.57
C SER A 233 -19.01 16.04 11.17
N TYR A 234 -18.58 15.21 12.13
CA TYR A 234 -17.89 13.95 11.85
C TYR A 234 -18.69 13.03 10.92
N ASN A 235 -19.97 12.84 11.20
CA ASN A 235 -20.83 11.93 10.42
C ASN A 235 -20.98 12.43 8.98
N THR A 236 -21.19 13.72 8.77
CA THR A 236 -21.29 14.31 7.43
C THR A 236 -19.99 14.13 6.64
N VAL A 237 -18.83 14.35 7.28
CA VAL A 237 -17.53 14.11 6.63
C VAL A 237 -17.33 12.64 6.28
N ILE A 238 -17.77 11.71 7.12
CA ILE A 238 -17.76 10.27 6.82
C ILE A 238 -18.70 9.93 5.66
N GLU A 239 -19.89 10.51 5.59
CA GLU A 239 -20.84 10.29 4.49
C GLU A 239 -20.28 10.79 3.16
N VAL A 240 -19.71 12.00 3.13
CA VAL A 240 -18.99 12.53 1.95
C VAL A 240 -17.83 11.61 1.56
N SER A 241 -17.06 11.13 2.53
CA SER A 241 -15.94 10.21 2.31
C SER A 241 -16.40 8.89 1.67
N LYS A 242 -17.47 8.29 2.20
CA LYS A 242 -18.07 7.06 1.66
C LYS A 242 -18.64 7.29 0.25
N PHE A 243 -19.29 8.43 0.02
CA PHE A 243 -19.80 8.82 -1.29
C PHE A 243 -18.67 8.91 -2.33
N LEU A 244 -17.55 9.57 -2.00
CA LEU A 244 -16.41 9.67 -2.91
C LEU A 244 -15.80 8.29 -3.21
N ILE A 245 -15.61 7.45 -2.19
CA ILE A 245 -15.12 6.08 -2.38
C ILE A 245 -16.03 5.30 -3.33
N LYS A 246 -17.36 5.37 -3.13
CA LYS A 246 -18.34 4.72 -4.00
C LYS A 246 -18.21 5.21 -5.44
N LYS A 247 -18.13 6.52 -5.66
CA LYS A 247 -18.02 7.10 -7.01
C LYS A 247 -16.73 6.72 -7.74
N PHE A 248 -15.61 6.68 -7.02
CA PHE A 248 -14.34 6.23 -7.59
C PHE A 248 -14.38 4.74 -7.95
N LYS A 249 -15.00 3.89 -7.11
CA LYS A 249 -15.21 2.47 -7.43
C LYS A 249 -16.13 2.28 -8.65
N GLU A 250 -17.25 3.00 -8.72
CA GLU A 250 -18.17 3.00 -9.87
C GLU A 250 -17.47 3.44 -11.17
N ALA A 251 -16.49 4.35 -11.07
CA ALA A 251 -15.64 4.75 -12.19
C ALA A 251 -14.53 3.73 -12.51
N GLY A 252 -14.49 2.56 -11.87
CA GLY A 252 -13.48 1.53 -12.11
C GLY A 252 -12.07 1.91 -11.64
N ILE A 253 -11.93 2.86 -10.71
CA ILE A 253 -10.65 3.19 -10.08
C ILE A 253 -10.42 2.19 -8.93
N ILE A 254 -9.24 1.58 -8.92
CA ILE A 254 -8.86 0.60 -7.89
C ILE A 254 -8.64 1.33 -6.56
N ILE A 255 -9.58 1.15 -5.64
CA ILE A 255 -9.50 1.57 -4.24
C ILE A 255 -9.12 0.37 -3.38
N ARG A 256 -8.15 0.55 -2.48
CA ARG A 256 -7.60 -0.56 -1.67
C ARG A 256 -8.42 -0.87 -0.43
N GLU A 257 -9.20 0.10 0.06
CA GLU A 257 -10.07 -0.10 1.21
C GLU A 257 -11.23 -1.04 0.85
N SER A 258 -11.34 -2.15 1.60
CA SER A 258 -12.47 -3.07 1.53
C SER A 258 -13.77 -2.36 1.86
N GLU A 259 -14.87 -2.78 1.23
CA GLU A 259 -16.19 -2.17 1.43
C GLU A 259 -16.66 -2.20 2.89
N ASP A 260 -16.29 -3.26 3.61
CA ASP A 260 -16.73 -3.47 4.99
C ASP A 260 -15.87 -2.75 6.05
N LYS A 261 -14.81 -2.06 5.66
CA LYS A 261 -13.91 -1.41 6.61
C LYS A 261 -14.43 -0.02 6.99
N GLU A 262 -14.69 0.18 8.29
CA GLU A 262 -15.00 1.50 8.83
C GLU A 262 -13.85 2.50 8.52
N ILE A 263 -14.20 3.68 8.01
CA ILE A 263 -13.24 4.76 7.77
C ILE A 263 -12.82 5.33 9.12
N LEU A 264 -11.56 5.10 9.49
CA LEU A 264 -10.95 5.74 10.65
C LEU A 264 -10.19 6.99 10.21
N LEU A 265 -10.82 8.15 10.36
CA LEU A 265 -10.15 9.44 10.17
C LEU A 265 -9.13 9.64 11.31
N HIS A 266 -7.87 9.83 10.94
CA HIS A 266 -6.77 10.03 11.88
C HIS A 266 -5.69 10.91 11.25
N ALA A 267 -5.03 11.74 12.05
CA ALA A 267 -3.90 12.57 11.61
C ALA A 267 -2.59 11.95 12.09
N THR A 268 -1.89 11.23 11.20
CA THR A 268 -0.63 10.57 11.57
C THR A 268 0.45 11.61 11.89
N LEU A 269 0.99 11.60 13.11
CA LEU A 269 2.03 12.52 13.57
C LEU A 269 3.42 11.87 13.54
N ILE A 270 3.51 10.59 13.89
CA ILE A 270 4.76 9.83 13.95
C ILE A 270 4.58 8.53 13.18
N ASN A 271 5.51 8.19 12.30
CA ASN A 271 5.48 6.91 11.61
C ASN A 271 6.89 6.38 11.33
N THR A 272 7.22 5.27 11.99
CA THR A 272 8.55 4.64 11.90
C THR A 272 8.86 4.05 10.54
N ILE A 273 7.86 3.91 9.65
CA ILE A 273 8.09 3.43 8.28
C ILE A 273 9.04 4.33 7.48
N TYR A 274 9.12 5.61 7.83
CA TYR A 274 9.97 6.60 7.17
C TYR A 274 11.43 6.52 7.59
N TYR A 275 11.75 5.78 8.65
CA TYR A 275 13.14 5.54 8.99
C TYR A 275 13.80 4.62 7.96
N HIS A 276 15.02 4.97 7.57
CA HIS A 276 15.78 4.27 6.54
C HIS A 276 16.16 2.85 7.01
N ASN A 277 16.57 2.70 8.27
CA ASN A 277 16.96 1.41 8.84
C ASN A 277 15.74 0.63 9.35
N LYS A 278 15.36 -0.42 8.62
CA LYS A 278 14.18 -1.25 8.95
C LYS A 278 14.31 -2.11 10.21
N LEU A 279 15.51 -2.25 10.78
CA LEU A 279 15.73 -2.96 12.04
C LEU A 279 15.20 -2.16 13.24
N LYS A 280 15.28 -0.83 13.18
CA LYS A 280 14.71 0.07 14.19
C LYS A 280 13.35 0.56 13.70
N ASN A 281 12.30 -0.13 14.11
CA ASN A 281 10.96 0.10 13.58
C ASN A 281 9.93 0.49 14.64
N THR A 282 10.36 0.81 15.86
CA THR A 282 9.54 1.28 16.97
C THR A 282 10.17 2.53 17.60
N TYR A 283 9.34 3.33 18.27
CA TYR A 283 9.71 4.50 19.04
C TYR A 283 9.05 4.40 20.43
N ASP A 284 9.79 4.73 21.49
CA ASP A 284 9.23 4.81 22.84
C ASP A 284 8.52 6.15 23.02
N SER A 285 7.19 6.10 22.99
CA SER A 285 6.33 7.29 23.11
C SER A 285 5.80 7.51 24.53
N THR A 286 6.34 6.81 25.53
CA THR A 286 5.84 6.86 26.92
C THR A 286 5.77 8.29 27.47
N LEU A 287 6.87 9.04 27.43
CA LEU A 287 6.90 10.42 27.93
C LEU A 287 5.95 11.35 27.14
N ILE A 288 5.82 11.13 25.83
CA ILE A 288 4.89 11.90 24.99
C ILE A 288 3.45 11.63 25.42
N PHE A 289 3.07 10.38 25.65
CA PHE A 289 1.72 10.03 26.08
C PHE A 289 1.41 10.47 27.52
N GLU A 290 2.39 10.38 28.43
CA GLU A 290 2.24 10.86 29.81
C GLU A 290 1.93 12.36 29.88
N GLN A 291 2.60 13.16 29.05
CA GLN A 291 2.42 14.62 29.06
C GLN A 291 1.32 15.11 28.12
N TYR A 292 1.23 14.53 26.92
CA TYR A 292 0.41 15.03 25.81
C TYR A 292 -0.67 14.06 25.34
N GLY A 293 -0.87 12.91 26.01
CA GLY A 293 -1.85 11.90 25.60
C GLY A 293 -3.28 12.45 25.44
N ASN A 294 -3.65 13.50 26.19
CA ASN A 294 -4.96 14.15 26.15
C ASN A 294 -4.94 15.56 25.52
N ILE A 295 -3.87 15.92 24.80
CA ILE A 295 -3.68 17.25 24.20
C ILE A 295 -4.90 17.66 23.36
N ASN A 296 -5.31 18.92 23.47
CA ASN A 296 -6.43 19.48 22.70
C ASN A 296 -5.92 20.31 21.52
N PHE A 297 -5.94 19.72 20.32
CA PHE A 297 -5.60 20.45 19.10
C PHE A 297 -6.71 21.43 18.68
N GLY A 298 -7.94 21.24 19.17
CA GLY A 298 -9.05 22.17 18.98
C GLY A 298 -9.93 21.79 17.79
N ASN A 299 -10.69 22.77 17.31
CA ASN A 299 -11.56 22.60 16.15
C ASN A 299 -10.80 22.98 14.88
N VAL A 300 -10.72 22.06 13.92
CA VAL A 300 -9.97 22.21 12.68
C VAL A 300 -10.92 22.34 11.52
N LEU A 301 -10.84 23.45 10.80
CA LEU A 301 -11.67 23.71 9.63
C LEU A 301 -11.07 23.04 8.39
N LEU A 302 -11.80 22.11 7.79
CA LEU A 302 -11.41 21.43 6.57
C LEU A 302 -11.74 22.33 5.37
N ARG A 303 -10.72 22.72 4.61
CA ARG A 303 -10.87 23.65 3.48
C ARG A 303 -11.13 22.97 2.15
N ASN A 304 -10.65 21.75 2.00
CA ASN A 304 -10.76 21.01 0.75
C ASN A 304 -10.59 19.51 0.98
N ILE A 305 -11.06 18.73 0.00
CA ILE A 305 -10.65 17.35 -0.23
C ILE A 305 -9.61 17.37 -1.35
N SER A 306 -8.50 16.67 -1.19
CA SER A 306 -7.39 16.65 -2.15
C SER A 306 -7.09 15.24 -2.63
N LEU A 307 -6.86 15.10 -3.95
CA LEU A 307 -6.23 13.94 -4.56
C LEU A 307 -4.72 14.18 -4.63
N CYS A 308 -3.95 13.39 -3.88
CA CYS A 308 -2.51 13.59 -3.69
C CYS A 308 -1.68 12.40 -4.17
N GLU A 309 -0.45 12.67 -4.59
CA GLU A 309 0.53 11.65 -5.00
C GLU A 309 1.35 11.16 -3.79
N ILE A 310 1.40 9.84 -3.56
CA ILE A 310 2.18 9.22 -2.50
C ILE A 310 3.68 9.38 -2.81
N GLY A 311 4.49 9.64 -1.78
CA GLY A 311 5.94 9.77 -1.91
C GLY A 311 6.41 11.18 -2.28
N THR A 312 5.49 12.13 -2.50
CA THR A 312 5.81 13.54 -2.81
C THR A 312 5.84 14.46 -1.58
N LYS A 313 6.10 13.88 -0.40
CA LYS A 313 6.10 14.60 0.88
C LYS A 313 7.12 15.75 0.84
N ASN A 314 6.67 16.98 1.04
CA ASN A 314 7.52 18.16 1.14
C ASN A 314 7.14 18.97 2.39
N ALA A 315 8.15 19.38 3.17
CA ALA A 315 7.92 20.07 4.44
C ALA A 315 7.31 21.47 4.26
N ASP A 316 7.59 22.13 3.13
CA ASP A 316 7.18 23.51 2.84
C ASP A 316 5.87 23.60 2.06
N THR A 317 5.63 22.63 1.17
CA THR A 317 4.49 22.67 0.23
C THR A 317 3.46 21.57 0.48
N GLY A 318 3.71 20.63 1.40
CA GLY A 318 2.84 19.47 1.60
C GLY A 318 3.03 18.40 0.53
N TYR A 319 2.01 17.57 0.32
CA TYR A 319 2.00 16.60 -0.79
C TYR A 319 1.66 17.29 -2.12
N LYS A 320 2.16 16.74 -3.23
CA LYS A 320 1.74 17.16 -4.57
C LYS A 320 0.25 16.82 -4.76
N CYS A 321 -0.56 17.86 -4.84
CA CYS A 321 -1.99 17.80 -5.09
C CYS A 321 -2.26 17.86 -6.60
N LEU A 322 -3.04 16.90 -7.11
CA LEU A 322 -3.43 16.81 -8.52
C LEU A 322 -4.77 17.49 -8.80
N GLU A 323 -5.69 17.41 -7.82
CA GLU A 323 -7.00 18.05 -7.88
C GLU A 323 -7.56 18.24 -6.47
N LYS A 324 -8.42 19.26 -6.30
CA LYS A 324 -9.08 19.54 -5.03
C LYS A 324 -10.55 19.95 -5.21
N ILE A 325 -11.39 19.49 -4.29
CA ILE A 325 -12.76 19.97 -4.12
C ILE A 325 -12.74 20.92 -2.94
N SER A 326 -13.11 22.19 -3.16
CA SER A 326 -13.22 23.17 -2.08
C SER A 326 -14.44 22.86 -1.22
N LEU A 327 -14.31 22.95 0.10
CA LEU A 327 -15.40 22.79 1.05
C LEU A 327 -15.94 24.17 1.49
N PRO A 328 -17.22 24.24 1.93
CA PRO A 328 -17.83 25.48 2.45
C PRO A 328 -17.11 26.09 3.65
#